data_AF-A0A8H6J9K1-F1
#
_entry.id   AF-A0A8H6J9K1-F1
#
_cell.length_a   1.000
_cell.length_b   1.000
_cell.length_c   1.000
_cell.angle_alpha   90.00
_cell.angle_beta   90.00
_cell.angle_gamma   90.00
#
_symmetry.space_group_name_H-M   'P 1'
#
loop_
_entity.id
_entity.type
_entity.pdbx_description
1 polymer ?
#
loop_
_entity_poly.entity_id
_entity_poly.type
_entity_poly.pdbx_seq_one_letter_code
_entity_poly.pdbx_strand_id
1 'polypeptide(L)'
;MPKRKPTSQTDAEALVDMVTHLQPPIRVILDVGAQILELDNLGVAKRWLETTGDHESTQAVIFCDEDDQLCVVDRRGRVESFQTSPFAGQTDVCLVFLDEAHTRGTDLKLPAGYRAVVTLGASLWAGWSPVLSRG
;
A
#
# COMPACT_ATOMS: atom_id res chain seq x y z
N MET A 1 1.20 -36.79 -13.53
CA MET A 1 1.31 -36.11 -12.22
C MET A 1 1.19 -34.61 -12.45
N PRO A 2 0.24 -33.90 -11.83
CA PRO A 2 0.19 -32.46 -11.97
C PRO A 2 1.32 -31.85 -11.13
N LYS A 3 2.23 -31.12 -11.78
CA LYS A 3 3.25 -30.32 -11.09
C LYS A 3 2.54 -29.11 -10.48
N ARG A 4 2.30 -29.15 -9.16
CA ARG A 4 1.99 -27.93 -8.39
C ARG A 4 3.18 -26.98 -8.55
N LYS A 5 2.97 -25.83 -9.20
CA LYS A 5 3.94 -24.72 -9.14
C LYS A 5 3.94 -24.18 -7.70
N PRO A 6 5.09 -24.05 -7.02
CA PRO A 6 5.14 -23.15 -5.88
C PRO A 6 5.02 -21.75 -6.46
N THR A 7 3.91 -21.07 -6.20
CA THR A 7 3.83 -19.61 -6.35
C THR A 7 4.74 -19.04 -5.28
N SER A 8 5.98 -18.71 -5.65
CA SER A 8 6.85 -17.88 -4.82
C SER A 8 6.18 -16.52 -4.67
N GLN A 9 5.87 -16.14 -3.43
CA GLN A 9 5.33 -14.83 -3.07
C GLN A 9 6.37 -13.75 -3.43
N THR A 10 5.92 -12.64 -4.01
CA THR A 10 6.78 -11.49 -4.32
C THR A 10 7.12 -10.70 -3.05
N ASP A 11 8.22 -9.95 -3.04
CA ASP A 11 8.54 -9.11 -1.88
C ASP A 11 7.48 -8.01 -1.67
N ALA A 12 6.87 -7.54 -2.76
CA ALA A 12 5.72 -6.62 -2.73
C ALA A 12 4.49 -7.23 -2.02
N GLU A 13 4.16 -8.49 -2.33
CA GLU A 13 3.07 -9.20 -1.66
C GLU A 13 3.39 -9.42 -0.18
N ALA A 14 4.63 -9.77 0.15
CA ALA A 14 5.06 -9.94 1.54
C ALA A 14 5.00 -8.61 2.33
N LEU A 15 5.36 -7.49 1.70
CA LEU A 15 5.23 -6.16 2.28
C LEU A 15 3.77 -5.83 2.57
N VAL A 16 2.88 -5.99 1.59
CA VAL A 16 1.44 -5.74 1.75
C VAL A 16 0.86 -6.62 2.86
N ASP A 17 1.19 -7.90 2.87
CA ASP A 17 0.75 -8.81 3.92
C ASP A 17 1.27 -8.37 5.29
N MET A 18 2.54 -7.98 5.42
CA MET A 18 3.07 -7.48 6.69
C MET A 18 2.35 -6.21 7.16
N VAL A 19 2.15 -5.24 6.26
CA VAL A 19 1.53 -3.94 6.58
C VAL A 19 0.08 -4.10 7.03
N THR A 20 -0.67 -5.03 6.42
CA THR A 20 -2.08 -5.28 6.78
C THR A 20 -2.26 -5.89 8.18
N HIS A 21 -1.22 -6.48 8.77
CA HIS A 21 -1.24 -7.04 10.12
C HIS A 21 -0.76 -6.06 11.21
N LEU A 22 -0.22 -4.90 10.84
CA LEU A 22 0.25 -3.91 11.80
C LEU A 22 -0.90 -3.22 12.55
N GLN A 23 -0.70 -3.04 13.85
CA GLN A 23 -1.66 -2.35 14.73
C GLN A 23 -0.98 -1.17 15.43
N PRO A 24 -1.62 0.02 15.49
CA PRO A 24 -2.85 0.41 14.78
C PRO A 24 -2.70 0.42 13.24
N PRO A 25 -3.80 0.39 12.46
CA PRO A 25 -3.77 0.22 11.01
C PRO A 25 -2.90 1.24 10.28
N ILE A 26 -2.17 0.77 9.27
CA ILE A 26 -1.41 1.62 8.36
C ILE A 26 -2.31 2.03 7.19
N ARG A 27 -2.28 3.32 6.85
CA ARG A 27 -3.06 3.91 5.75
C ARG A 27 -2.19 4.45 4.62
N VAL A 28 -0.88 4.53 4.83
CA VAL A 28 0.08 5.03 3.85
C VAL A 28 1.29 4.11 3.76
N ILE A 29 1.70 3.74 2.54
CA ILE A 29 2.99 3.11 2.25
C ILE A 29 3.77 4.09 1.37
N LEU A 30 4.96 4.45 1.82
CA LEU A 30 5.92 5.25 1.05
C LEU A 30 7.12 4.36 0.73
N ASP A 31 7.32 4.04 -0.53
CA ASP A 31 8.53 3.40 -0.99
C ASP A 31 9.57 4.43 -1.37
N VAL A 32 10.74 4.43 -0.72
CA VAL A 32 11.78 5.46 -0.89
C VAL A 32 13.11 4.86 -1.36
N GLY A 33 13.03 3.86 -2.22
CA GLY A 33 14.20 3.23 -2.86
C GLY A 33 14.48 1.83 -2.37
N ALA A 34 13.47 1.14 -1.82
CA ALA A 34 13.54 -0.30 -1.74
C ALA A 34 13.23 -0.84 -3.14
N GLN A 35 14.22 -1.43 -3.81
CA GLN A 35 14.02 -2.16 -5.08
C GLN A 35 13.18 -3.45 -4.88
N ILE A 36 12.13 -3.36 -4.05
CA ILE A 36 11.32 -4.47 -3.53
C ILE A 36 10.13 -4.76 -4.45
N LEU A 37 9.81 -3.87 -5.39
CA LEU A 37 8.55 -3.95 -6.11
C LEU A 37 8.70 -4.61 -7.47
N GLU A 38 8.42 -5.91 -7.48
CA GLU A 38 8.18 -6.73 -8.67
C GLU A 38 6.77 -6.46 -9.28
N LEU A 39 5.99 -5.57 -8.64
CA LEU A 39 4.69 -5.07 -9.09
C LEU A 39 4.79 -3.58 -9.43
N ASP A 40 4.02 -3.14 -10.41
CA ASP A 40 3.78 -1.72 -10.65
C ASP A 40 2.94 -1.09 -9.53
N ASN A 41 2.89 0.24 -9.48
CA ASN A 41 2.16 0.98 -8.45
C ASN A 41 0.67 0.57 -8.38
N LEU A 42 0.06 0.33 -9.54
CA LEU A 42 -1.32 -0.16 -9.64
C LEU A 42 -1.46 -1.59 -9.07
N GLY A 43 -0.50 -2.47 -9.34
CA GLY A 43 -0.46 -3.83 -8.82
C GLY A 43 -0.38 -3.85 -7.30
N VAL A 44 0.51 -3.03 -6.71
CA VAL A 44 0.60 -2.88 -5.25
C VAL A 44 -0.71 -2.32 -4.69
N ALA A 45 -1.28 -1.28 -5.31
CA ALA A 45 -2.52 -0.67 -4.88
C ALA A 45 -3.70 -1.66 -4.88
N LYS A 46 -3.86 -2.43 -5.96
CA LYS A 46 -4.90 -3.48 -6.05
C LYS A 46 -4.69 -4.55 -5.01
N ARG A 47 -3.48 -5.08 -4.89
CA ARG A 47 -3.16 -6.15 -3.95
C ARG A 47 -3.41 -5.71 -2.52
N TRP A 48 -2.99 -4.50 -2.16
CA TRP A 48 -3.21 -3.96 -0.83
C TRP A 48 -4.69 -3.74 -0.52
N LEU A 49 -5.45 -3.26 -1.50
CA LEU A 49 -6.89 -3.14 -1.34
C LEU A 49 -7.52 -4.52 -1.12
N GLU A 50 -7.21 -5.51 -1.96
CA GLU A 50 -7.73 -6.87 -1.87
C GLU A 50 -7.42 -7.54 -0.51
N THR A 51 -6.19 -7.38 0.00
CA THR A 51 -5.79 -7.96 1.31
C THR A 51 -6.41 -7.20 2.49
N THR A 52 -6.80 -5.94 2.31
CA THR A 52 -7.44 -5.15 3.37
C THR A 52 -8.88 -5.63 3.60
N GLY A 53 -9.09 -6.37 4.70
CA GLY A 53 -10.39 -6.95 5.06
C GLY A 53 -11.43 -5.96 5.61
N ASP A 54 -11.05 -4.71 5.89
CA ASP A 54 -12.00 -3.67 6.31
C ASP A 54 -12.65 -3.01 5.08
N HIS A 55 -13.67 -3.69 4.56
CA HIS A 55 -14.43 -3.27 3.38
C HIS A 55 -15.40 -2.12 3.65
N GLU A 56 -15.63 -1.73 4.90
CA GLU A 56 -16.54 -0.62 5.25
C GLU A 56 -15.76 0.69 5.33
N SER A 57 -14.58 0.68 5.95
CA SER A 57 -13.75 1.89 6.13
C SER A 57 -12.76 2.16 4.99
N THR A 58 -12.57 1.21 4.07
CA THR A 58 -11.54 1.28 3.02
C THR A 58 -12.09 0.91 1.66
N GLN A 59 -12.27 1.92 0.83
CA GLN A 59 -12.96 1.82 -0.47
C GLN A 59 -12.01 1.90 -1.67
N ALA A 60 -10.84 2.51 -1.50
CA ALA A 60 -9.93 2.76 -2.60
C ALA A 60 -8.48 2.93 -2.17
N VAL A 61 -7.56 2.91 -3.14
CA VAL A 61 -6.14 3.21 -2.96
C VAL A 61 -5.70 4.26 -3.96
N ILE A 62 -5.08 5.31 -3.45
CA ILE A 62 -4.45 6.38 -4.22
C ILE A 62 -3.02 5.95 -4.54
N PHE A 63 -2.62 6.10 -5.80
CA PHE A 63 -1.27 5.79 -6.27
C PHE A 63 -0.86 6.74 -7.39
N CYS A 64 0.42 6.80 -7.71
CA CYS A 64 0.91 7.52 -8.89
C CYS A 64 1.05 6.55 -10.08
N ASP A 65 0.52 6.90 -11.24
CA ASP A 65 0.70 6.12 -12.46
C ASP A 65 2.05 6.42 -13.16
N GLU A 66 2.25 5.82 -14.34
CA GLU A 66 3.48 5.94 -15.13
C GLU A 66 3.66 7.34 -15.76
N ASP A 67 2.60 8.16 -15.81
CA ASP A 67 2.60 9.53 -16.37
C ASP A 67 2.67 10.60 -15.25
N ASP A 68 3.15 10.22 -14.07
CA ASP A 68 3.25 11.03 -12.86
C ASP A 68 1.88 11.62 -12.41
N GLN A 69 0.76 10.96 -12.74
CA GLN A 69 -0.57 11.42 -12.35
C GLN A 69 -1.09 10.64 -11.13
N LEU A 70 -1.70 11.37 -10.20
CA LEU A 70 -2.44 10.74 -9.10
C LEU A 70 -3.70 10.08 -9.62
N CYS A 71 -3.73 8.77 -9.46
CA CYS A 71 -4.84 7.89 -9.78
C CYS A 71 -5.38 7.23 -8.53
N VAL A 72 -6.61 6.72 -8.64
CA VAL A 72 -7.27 5.98 -7.58
C VAL A 72 -7.86 4.70 -8.16
N VAL A 73 -7.66 3.58 -7.46
CA VAL A 73 -8.30 2.30 -7.78
C VAL A 73 -9.31 1.93 -6.70
N ASP A 74 -10.54 1.61 -7.11
CA ASP A 74 -11.61 1.19 -6.20
C ASP A 74 -11.67 -0.34 -6.01
N ARG A 75 -12.53 -0.80 -5.09
CA ARG A 75 -12.79 -2.23 -4.83
C ARG A 75 -13.30 -3.02 -6.05
N ARG A 76 -13.79 -2.34 -7.09
CA ARG A 76 -14.26 -2.95 -8.34
C ARG A 76 -13.14 -3.01 -9.38
N GLY A 77 -11.94 -2.55 -9.04
CA GLY A 77 -10.79 -2.48 -9.93
C GLY A 77 -10.86 -1.35 -10.95
N ARG A 78 -11.79 -0.40 -10.80
CA ARG A 78 -11.88 0.78 -11.67
C ARG A 78 -10.77 1.75 -11.29
N VAL A 79 -10.02 2.20 -12.29
CA VAL A 79 -8.98 3.21 -12.17
C VAL A 79 -9.47 4.52 -12.76
N GLU A 80 -9.28 5.62 -12.05
CA GLU A 80 -9.57 6.97 -12.54
C GLU A 80 -8.64 8.01 -11.94
N SER A 81 -8.59 9.20 -12.52
CA SER A 81 -7.83 10.32 -11.97
C SER A 81 -8.37 10.70 -10.59
N PHE A 82 -7.46 10.80 -9.62
CA PHE A 82 -7.81 11.12 -8.23
C PHE A 82 -8.56 12.46 -8.15
N GLN A 83 -8.11 13.49 -8.88
CA GLN A 83 -8.66 14.85 -8.83
C GLN A 83 -10.13 14.94 -9.24
N THR A 84 -10.55 14.11 -10.21
CA THR A 84 -11.94 14.08 -10.70
C THR A 84 -12.79 13.03 -10.01
N SER A 85 -12.18 12.18 -9.19
CA SER A 85 -12.85 11.07 -8.52
C SER A 85 -13.68 11.55 -7.32
N PRO A 86 -14.70 10.78 -6.90
CA PRO A 86 -15.41 11.05 -5.65
C PRO A 86 -14.51 10.94 -4.40
N PHE A 87 -13.32 10.33 -4.53
CA PHE A 87 -12.36 10.12 -3.45
C PHE A 87 -11.51 11.35 -3.14
N ALA A 88 -11.46 12.35 -4.03
CA ALA A 88 -10.76 13.61 -3.78
C ALA A 88 -11.24 14.33 -2.50
N GLY A 89 -12.55 14.21 -2.20
CA GLY A 89 -13.16 14.75 -0.99
C GLY A 89 -13.30 13.75 0.17
N GLN A 90 -12.88 12.49 -0.02
CA GLN A 90 -13.08 11.37 0.91
C GLN A 90 -11.78 10.57 1.07
N THR A 91 -10.68 11.27 1.36
CA THR A 91 -9.37 10.63 1.55
C THR A 91 -9.33 9.75 2.80
N ASP A 92 -10.29 9.91 3.71
CA ASP A 92 -10.49 9.10 4.92
C ASP A 92 -10.88 7.66 4.64
N VAL A 93 -11.45 7.36 3.48
CA VAL A 93 -11.72 5.97 3.05
C VAL A 93 -10.66 5.40 2.12
N CYS A 94 -9.57 6.14 1.90
CA CYS A 94 -8.51 5.76 0.97
C CYS A 94 -7.25 5.30 1.69
N LEU A 95 -6.59 4.28 1.15
CA LEU A 95 -5.17 4.02 1.40
C LEU A 95 -4.32 4.81 0.40
N VAL A 96 -3.04 4.98 0.70
CA VAL A 96 -2.12 5.73 -0.16
C VAL A 96 -0.83 4.97 -0.35
N PHE A 97 -0.48 4.67 -1.60
CA PHE A 97 0.80 4.09 -1.96
C PHE A 97 1.57 5.07 -2.86
N LEU A 98 2.79 5.46 -2.47
CA LEU A 98 3.66 6.32 -3.27
C LEU A 98 5.07 5.71 -3.33
N ASP A 99 5.69 5.75 -4.50
CA ASP A 99 7.07 5.29 -4.70
C ASP A 99 8.10 6.44 -4.58
N GLU A 100 9.38 6.11 -4.80
CA GLU A 100 10.51 7.01 -4.55
C GLU A 100 10.42 8.27 -5.42
N ALA A 101 10.09 8.08 -6.70
CA ALA A 101 9.98 9.16 -7.67
C ALA A 101 8.87 10.15 -7.28
N HIS A 102 7.81 9.65 -6.64
CA HIS A 102 6.58 10.40 -6.40
C HIS A 102 6.41 10.90 -4.95
N THR A 103 7.41 10.71 -4.09
CA THR A 103 7.41 11.26 -2.72
C THR A 103 7.61 12.78 -2.64
N ARG A 104 8.17 13.42 -3.69
CA ARG A 104 8.36 14.88 -3.77
C ARG A 104 7.37 15.49 -4.75
N GLY A 105 6.46 16.34 -4.27
CA GLY A 105 5.53 17.11 -5.12
C GLY A 105 4.06 16.66 -5.04
N THR A 106 3.79 15.53 -4.38
CA THR A 106 2.43 15.05 -4.13
C THR A 106 1.80 15.78 -2.93
N ASP A 107 0.86 16.70 -3.18
CA ASP A 107 0.07 17.35 -2.12
C ASP A 107 -1.25 16.59 -1.89
N LEU A 108 -1.22 15.64 -0.95
CA LEU A 108 -2.41 14.90 -0.52
C LEU A 108 -2.84 15.35 0.87
N LYS A 109 -4.08 15.83 0.98
CA LYS A 109 -4.71 16.15 2.27
C LYS A 109 -5.22 14.87 2.92
N LEU A 110 -4.41 14.32 3.82
CA LEU A 110 -4.75 13.11 4.56
C LEU A 110 -5.35 13.45 5.93
N PRO A 111 -6.30 12.64 6.45
CA PRO A 111 -6.87 12.85 7.77
C PRO A 111 -5.82 12.76 8.88
N ALA A 112 -6.08 13.48 9.97
CA ALA A 112 -5.30 13.36 11.18
C ALA A 112 -5.37 11.92 11.72
N GLY A 113 -4.20 11.35 12.04
CA GLY A 113 -4.10 9.97 12.53
C GLY A 113 -3.74 8.92 11.48
N TYR A 114 -3.61 9.31 10.20
CA TYR A 114 -3.03 8.43 9.18
C TYR A 114 -1.61 8.04 9.55
N ARG A 115 -1.37 6.74 9.63
CA ARG A 115 -0.05 6.16 9.87
C ARG A 115 0.57 5.71 8.57
N ALA A 116 1.84 6.07 8.40
CA ALA A 116 2.66 5.64 7.28
C ALA A 116 3.66 4.58 7.71
N VAL A 117 3.94 3.65 6.81
CA VAL A 117 5.19 2.89 6.80
C VAL A 117 6.07 3.41 5.68
N VAL A 118 7.38 3.37 5.88
CA VAL A 118 8.37 3.79 4.89
C VAL A 118 9.29 2.61 4.62
N THR A 119 9.42 2.18 3.37
CA THR A 119 10.40 1.16 2.99
C THR A 119 11.73 1.82 2.67
N LEU A 120 12.68 1.67 3.59
CA LEU A 120 14.07 2.06 3.39
C LEU A 120 14.79 0.89 2.71
N GLY A 121 15.55 1.17 1.65
CA GLY A 121 16.19 0.16 0.81
C GLY A 121 16.95 -0.94 1.56
N ALA A 122 17.11 -2.09 0.90
CA ALA A 122 17.52 -3.38 1.46
C ALA A 122 18.67 -3.33 2.47
N SER A 123 18.37 -3.06 3.75
CA SER A 123 19.31 -3.24 4.87
C SER A 123 18.70 -3.14 6.28
N LEU A 124 17.38 -3.15 6.50
CA LEU A 124 16.84 -3.09 7.87
C LEU A 124 15.54 -3.90 8.06
N TRP A 125 15.62 -5.23 7.90
CA TRP A 125 14.69 -6.16 8.54
C TRP A 125 15.50 -7.03 9.52
N ALA A 126 15.87 -6.46 10.67
CA ALA A 126 16.41 -7.22 11.79
C ALA A 126 15.85 -6.66 13.09
N GLY A 127 14.87 -7.38 13.66
CA GLY A 127 14.51 -7.23 15.07
C GLY A 127 13.05 -6.87 15.37
N TRP A 128 12.10 -7.72 14.97
CA TRP A 128 10.86 -7.85 15.74
C TRP A 128 10.71 -9.31 16.17
N SER A 129 11.10 -9.58 17.42
CA SER A 129 10.81 -10.85 18.09
C SER A 129 9.71 -10.58 19.11
N PRO A 130 8.51 -11.17 18.98
CA PRO A 130 7.48 -11.03 19.99
C PRO A 130 7.85 -11.95 21.15
N VAL A 131 8.58 -11.42 22.13
CA VAL A 131 8.66 -12.08 23.43
C VAL A 131 7.30 -11.89 24.12
N LEU A 132 6.58 -13.01 24.18
CA LEU A 132 5.38 -13.22 24.99
C LEU A 132 5.61 -12.74 26.42
N SER A 133 4.94 -11.66 26.79
CA SER A 133 4.71 -11.29 28.19
C SER A 133 3.70 -12.27 28.80
N ARG A 134 4.21 -13.37 29.38
CA ARG A 134 3.53 -14.08 30.47
C ARG A 134 4.30 -13.77 31.75
N GLY A 135 3.61 -13.18 32.72
CA GLY A 135 4.10 -12.85 34.05
C GLY A 135 3.19 -11.84 34.72
#